data_AF-A0A7L4ZJM1-F1
#
_entry.id   AF-A0A7L4ZJM1-F1
#
_cell.length_a   1.000
_cell.length_b   1.000
_cell.length_c   1.000
_cell.angle_alpha   90.00
_cell.angle_beta   90.00
_cell.angle_gamma   90.00
#
_symmetry.space_group_name_H-M   'P 1'
#
loop_
_entity.id
_entity.type
_entity.pdbx_description
1 polymer ?
#
loop_
_entity_poly.entity_id
_entity_poly.type
_entity_poly.pdbx_seq_one_letter_code
_entity_poly.pdbx_strand_id
1 'polypeptide(L)'
;MKKIVQPLICIVLLLNSCTTPKQKVDHELETIFMNCIYSSLPDNGVELITILKKAEQILIEEELLKDGSGESYLKLYKNIEKATDGKLQDLRVAEYIQKMMQKDLDVDNYVNCMQEFMQSPKFLDSKLNKLNKFINLARSETNTPEIKTLVNNMLTVFEATDFEHNYYKYLTFLLLDKYNQTDFEIQNIDRSLPKETAPKISASALEQAFKIEMQPEEVLFVNGEKTPRNSLRKKVITYLRKHKSESIISVKYDMKIPYSFYIVVQNEMVGAFEEVRNELAKQKFNSSFDDLTQEQQEEIKKTYPMKIVDQE
;
A
#
# COMPACT_ATOMS: atom_id res chain seq x y z
N MET A 1 -28.07 24.96 84.54
CA MET A 1 -27.42 23.79 83.91
C MET A 1 -27.55 23.91 82.40
N LYS A 2 -26.50 24.39 81.70
CA LYS A 2 -26.44 24.47 80.24
C LYS A 2 -26.17 23.06 79.69
N LYS A 3 -27.08 22.49 78.89
CA LYS A 3 -26.79 21.28 78.11
C LYS A 3 -26.19 21.69 76.78
N ILE A 4 -24.92 21.34 76.62
CA ILE A 4 -24.11 21.50 75.41
C ILE A 4 -24.63 20.48 74.39
N VAL A 5 -25.10 20.96 73.25
CA VAL A 5 -25.40 20.13 72.08
C VAL A 5 -24.11 20.06 71.27
N GLN A 6 -23.54 18.87 71.19
CA GLN A 6 -22.34 18.56 70.43
C GLN A 6 -22.77 18.18 69.01
N PRO A 7 -22.26 18.82 67.94
CA PRO A 7 -22.62 18.41 66.59
C PRO A 7 -21.80 17.17 66.23
N LEU A 8 -22.51 16.08 65.89
CA LEU A 8 -21.94 14.90 65.28
C LEU A 8 -21.42 15.31 63.89
N ILE A 9 -20.11 15.42 63.74
CA ILE A 9 -19.46 15.68 62.46
C ILE A 9 -19.57 14.38 61.64
N CYS A 10 -20.57 14.30 60.76
CA CYS A 10 -20.59 13.31 59.68
C CYS A 10 -19.53 13.70 58.65
N ILE A 11 -18.31 13.17 58.81
CA ILE A 11 -17.32 13.17 57.74
C ILE A 11 -17.79 12.15 56.71
N VAL A 12 -18.56 12.61 55.72
CA VAL A 12 -18.75 11.87 54.47
C VAL A 12 -17.44 11.98 53.72
N LEU A 13 -16.61 10.94 53.81
CA LEU A 13 -15.48 10.72 52.91
C LEU A 13 -16.09 10.48 51.52
N LEU A 14 -16.28 11.57 50.76
CA LEU A 14 -16.38 11.51 49.31
C LEU A 14 -15.03 10.98 48.82
N LEU A 15 -14.95 9.66 48.66
CA LEU A 15 -14.00 9.05 47.76
C LEU A 15 -14.36 9.59 46.36
N ASN A 16 -13.85 10.77 46.05
CA ASN A 16 -13.63 11.18 44.69
C ASN A 16 -12.65 10.16 44.13
N SER A 17 -13.22 9.09 43.55
CA SER A 17 -12.56 8.35 42.50
C SER A 17 -12.20 9.39 41.45
N CYS A 18 -10.99 9.94 41.54
CA CYS A 18 -10.31 10.49 40.38
C CYS A 18 -10.08 9.30 39.44
N THR A 19 -11.14 8.84 38.78
CA THR A 19 -10.97 8.32 37.44
C THR A 19 -10.55 9.56 36.67
N THR A 20 -9.23 9.69 36.45
CA THR A 20 -8.74 10.42 35.29
C THR A 20 -9.68 10.07 34.13
N PRO A 21 -10.21 11.04 33.37
CA PRO A 21 -10.94 10.70 32.17
C PRO A 21 -9.98 9.85 31.36
N LYS A 22 -10.32 8.56 31.17
CA LYS A 22 -9.60 7.69 30.25
C LYS A 22 -9.67 8.47 28.94
N GLN A 23 -8.54 9.06 28.54
CA GLN A 23 -8.47 9.96 27.40
C GLN A 23 -9.12 9.20 26.25
N LYS A 24 -10.28 9.68 25.80
CA LYS A 24 -11.09 8.95 24.82
C LYS A 24 -10.19 8.84 23.59
N VAL A 25 -9.70 7.64 23.32
CA VAL A 25 -8.80 7.38 22.20
C VAL A 25 -9.62 7.75 20.96
N ASP A 26 -9.21 8.82 20.29
CA ASP A 26 -9.97 9.39 19.19
C ASP A 26 -9.49 8.75 17.89
N HIS A 27 -10.35 7.86 17.34
CA HIS A 27 -10.15 7.18 16.07
C HIS A 27 -11.03 7.76 14.96
N GLU A 28 -11.42 9.04 15.05
CA GLU A 28 -12.29 9.69 14.06
C GLU A 28 -11.77 9.49 12.63
N LEU A 29 -10.47 9.75 12.40
CA LEU A 29 -9.90 9.69 11.06
C LEU A 29 -9.75 8.25 10.56
N GLU A 30 -9.41 7.30 11.44
CA GLU A 30 -9.35 5.88 11.11
C GLU A 30 -10.74 5.35 10.76
N THR A 31 -11.76 5.83 11.46
CA THR A 31 -13.17 5.49 11.19
C THR A 31 -13.59 5.99 9.82
N ILE A 32 -13.26 7.24 9.47
CA ILE A 32 -13.55 7.80 8.15
C ILE A 32 -12.86 6.99 7.06
N PHE A 33 -11.56 6.68 7.23
CA PHE A 33 -10.81 5.87 6.27
C PHE A 33 -11.47 4.50 6.05
N MET A 34 -11.79 3.78 7.13
CA MET A 34 -12.42 2.46 7.02
C MET A 34 -13.81 2.54 6.40
N ASN A 35 -14.58 3.60 6.70
CA ASN A 35 -15.89 3.81 6.09
C ASN A 35 -15.81 4.09 4.59
N CYS A 36 -14.76 4.75 4.10
CA CYS A 36 -14.54 4.88 2.65
C CYS A 36 -14.37 3.50 2.00
N ILE A 37 -13.67 2.57 2.65
CA ILE A 37 -13.54 1.18 2.15
C ILE A 37 -14.90 0.47 2.25
N TYR A 38 -15.49 0.46 3.43
CA TYR A 38 -16.71 -0.31 3.70
C TYR A 38 -17.87 0.11 2.80
N SER A 39 -18.16 1.41 2.71
CA SER A 39 -19.27 1.92 1.88
C SER A 39 -19.08 1.67 0.37
N SER A 40 -17.85 1.36 -0.07
CA SER A 40 -17.54 1.05 -1.46
C SER A 40 -17.65 -0.44 -1.77
N LEU A 41 -17.86 -1.28 -0.76
CA LEU A 41 -18.03 -2.73 -0.92
C LEU A 41 -19.52 -3.08 -1.06
N PRO A 42 -19.87 -4.14 -1.81
CA PRO A 42 -21.26 -4.53 -2.08
C PRO A 42 -22.11 -4.77 -0.83
N ASP A 43 -21.47 -5.21 0.25
CA ASP A 43 -22.11 -5.59 1.51
C ASP A 43 -21.84 -4.58 2.65
N ASN A 44 -21.38 -3.38 2.31
CA ASN A 44 -20.93 -2.37 3.27
C ASN A 44 -19.83 -2.87 4.22
N GLY A 45 -18.96 -3.78 3.77
CA GLY A 45 -17.78 -4.24 4.49
C GLY A 45 -18.01 -5.39 5.48
N VAL A 46 -19.19 -6.03 5.46
CA VAL A 46 -19.52 -7.14 6.37
C VAL A 46 -18.53 -8.30 6.21
N GLU A 47 -18.28 -8.73 4.98
CA GLU A 47 -17.35 -9.82 4.67
C GLU A 47 -15.91 -9.44 5.04
N LEU A 48 -15.48 -8.21 4.73
CA LEU A 48 -14.16 -7.71 5.12
C LEU A 48 -13.97 -7.77 6.65
N ILE A 49 -14.95 -7.31 7.43
CA ILE A 49 -14.90 -7.39 8.90
C ILE A 49 -14.79 -8.84 9.37
N THR A 50 -15.51 -9.77 8.74
CA THR A 50 -15.39 -11.21 9.04
C THR A 50 -14.00 -11.76 8.71
N ILE A 51 -13.40 -11.35 7.58
CA ILE A 51 -12.04 -11.75 7.20
C ILE A 51 -11.02 -11.22 8.21
N LEU A 52 -11.12 -9.95 8.63
CA LEU A 52 -10.24 -9.37 9.65
C LEU A 52 -10.28 -10.15 10.98
N LYS A 53 -11.48 -10.58 11.41
CA LYS A 53 -11.62 -11.40 12.63
C LYS A 53 -10.97 -12.78 12.48
N LYS A 54 -11.09 -13.40 11.30
CA LYS A 54 -10.45 -14.69 11.02
C LYS A 54 -8.93 -14.56 10.97
N ALA A 55 -8.42 -13.51 10.32
CA ALA A 55 -6.99 -13.22 10.28
C ALA A 55 -6.39 -13.05 11.69
N GLU A 56 -7.06 -12.30 12.57
CA GLU A 56 -6.64 -12.18 13.98
C GLU A 56 -6.61 -13.54 14.69
N GLN A 57 -7.64 -14.37 14.48
CA GLN A 57 -7.72 -15.69 15.08
C GLN A 57 -6.60 -16.62 14.59
N ILE A 58 -6.26 -16.57 13.29
CA ILE A 58 -5.13 -17.31 12.72
C ILE A 58 -3.83 -16.94 13.43
N LEU A 59 -3.55 -15.64 13.62
CA LEU A 59 -2.32 -15.22 14.30
C LEU A 59 -2.27 -15.67 15.77
N ILE A 60 -3.42 -15.82 16.42
CA ILE A 60 -3.49 -16.38 17.79
C ILE A 60 -3.22 -17.88 17.77
N GLU A 61 -3.78 -18.61 16.81
CA GLU A 61 -3.59 -20.06 16.65
C GLU A 61 -2.15 -20.42 16.28
N GLU A 62 -1.49 -19.58 15.47
CA GLU A 62 -0.07 -19.70 15.11
C GLU A 62 0.88 -19.19 16.22
N GLU A 63 0.35 -18.84 17.41
CA GLU A 63 1.10 -18.30 18.55
C GLU A 63 1.92 -17.02 18.24
N LEU A 64 1.59 -16.34 17.13
CA LEU A 64 2.18 -15.05 16.74
C LEU A 64 1.58 -13.89 17.54
N LEU A 65 0.30 -14.01 17.91
CA LEU A 65 -0.38 -13.19 18.90
C LEU A 65 -0.71 -14.04 20.13
N LYS A 66 -0.60 -13.46 21.32
CA LYS A 66 -1.09 -14.09 22.55
C LYS A 66 -2.61 -14.01 22.65
N ASP A 67 -3.17 -12.88 22.23
CA ASP A 67 -4.59 -12.52 22.24
C ASP A 67 -4.81 -11.32 21.31
N GLY A 68 -6.07 -10.86 21.16
CA GLY A 68 -6.42 -9.69 20.35
C GLY A 68 -6.11 -8.33 20.98
N SER A 69 -5.29 -8.27 22.05
CA SER A 69 -4.91 -7.00 22.68
C SER A 69 -3.85 -6.26 21.86
N GLY A 70 -3.85 -4.94 21.90
CA GLY A 70 -2.83 -4.17 21.18
C GLY A 70 -1.40 -4.39 21.68
N GLU A 71 -1.21 -4.79 22.93
CA GLU A 71 0.11 -5.21 23.43
C GLU A 71 0.62 -6.47 22.71
N SER A 72 -0.27 -7.41 22.40
CA SER A 72 0.05 -8.57 21.57
C SER A 72 0.46 -8.14 20.16
N TYR A 73 -0.22 -7.17 19.55
CA TYR A 73 0.16 -6.63 18.25
C TYR A 73 1.51 -5.89 18.29
N LEU A 74 1.77 -5.03 19.28
CA LEU A 74 3.08 -4.38 19.41
C LEU A 74 4.21 -5.41 19.57
N LYS A 75 3.95 -6.51 20.28
CA LYS A 75 4.90 -7.62 20.40
C LYS A 75 5.11 -8.36 19.08
N LEU A 76 4.05 -8.58 18.30
CA LEU A 76 4.12 -9.12 16.95
C LEU A 76 5.02 -8.25 16.06
N TYR A 77 4.79 -6.94 16.00
CA TYR A 77 5.63 -6.01 15.23
C TYR A 77 7.11 -6.07 15.67
N LYS A 78 7.39 -6.13 16.98
CA LYS A 78 8.78 -6.27 17.48
C LYS A 78 9.44 -7.59 17.05
N ASN A 79 8.66 -8.60 16.69
CA ASN A 79 9.13 -9.93 16.27
C ASN A 79 8.66 -10.29 14.84
N ILE A 80 8.50 -9.29 13.97
CA ILE A 80 7.80 -9.45 12.68
C ILE A 80 8.41 -10.55 11.79
N GLU A 81 9.73 -10.78 11.89
CA GLU A 81 10.45 -11.80 11.12
C GLU A 81 9.89 -13.22 11.33
N LYS A 82 9.31 -13.51 12.51
CA LYS A 82 8.64 -14.80 12.76
C LYS A 82 7.32 -14.96 12.02
N ALA A 83 6.65 -13.85 11.74
CA ALA A 83 5.37 -13.83 11.03
C ALA A 83 5.54 -13.69 9.51
N THR A 84 6.79 -13.56 9.04
CA THR A 84 7.12 -13.38 7.61
C THR A 84 8.27 -14.29 7.19
N ASP A 85 8.37 -15.47 7.82
CA ASP A 85 9.35 -16.49 7.44
C ASP A 85 8.85 -17.41 6.31
N GLY A 86 7.68 -17.09 5.74
CA GLY A 86 7.03 -17.83 4.66
C GLY A 86 6.20 -19.03 5.14
N LYS A 87 6.03 -19.24 6.45
CA LYS A 87 5.25 -20.37 6.98
C LYS A 87 3.85 -20.00 7.43
N LEU A 88 3.61 -18.72 7.71
CA LEU A 88 2.27 -18.29 8.08
C LEU A 88 1.34 -18.52 6.89
N GLN A 89 0.14 -19.03 7.15
CA GLN A 89 -0.87 -19.18 6.11
C GLN A 89 -1.40 -17.81 5.64
N ASP A 90 -1.86 -17.73 4.39
CA ASP A 90 -2.48 -16.53 3.82
C ASP A 90 -3.67 -16.07 4.68
N LEU A 91 -3.68 -14.80 5.11
CA LEU A 91 -4.75 -14.22 5.91
C LEU A 91 -5.94 -13.77 5.04
N ARG A 92 -5.77 -13.81 3.71
CA ARG A 92 -6.77 -13.56 2.66
C ARG A 92 -7.28 -12.12 2.61
N VAL A 93 -6.64 -11.20 3.32
CA VAL A 93 -7.03 -9.78 3.33
C VAL A 93 -6.62 -9.15 2.01
N ALA A 94 -5.37 -9.36 1.58
CA ALA A 94 -4.88 -8.86 0.30
C ALA A 94 -5.64 -9.47 -0.90
N GLU A 95 -5.85 -10.80 -0.89
CA GLU A 95 -6.64 -11.53 -1.90
C GLU A 95 -8.05 -10.93 -2.03
N TYR A 96 -8.74 -10.73 -0.90
CA TYR A 96 -10.09 -10.18 -0.88
C TYR A 96 -10.13 -8.76 -1.47
N ILE A 97 -9.23 -7.88 -1.03
CA ILE A 97 -9.17 -6.50 -1.56
C ILE A 97 -8.88 -6.51 -3.07
N GLN A 98 -7.94 -7.34 -3.53
CA GLN A 98 -7.63 -7.47 -4.95
C GLN A 98 -8.84 -7.93 -5.76
N LYS A 99 -9.55 -8.95 -5.28
CA LYS A 99 -10.77 -9.46 -5.91
C LYS A 99 -11.85 -8.39 -6.00
N MET A 100 -12.08 -7.63 -4.93
CA MET A 100 -13.06 -6.55 -4.92
C MET A 100 -12.68 -5.45 -5.91
N MET A 101 -11.42 -4.99 -5.90
CA MET A 101 -10.91 -3.97 -6.82
C MET A 101 -11.06 -4.37 -8.31
N GLN A 102 -11.03 -5.66 -8.64
CA GLN A 102 -11.15 -6.13 -10.02
C GLN A 102 -12.58 -6.17 -10.54
N LYS A 103 -13.59 -6.28 -9.67
CA LYS A 103 -14.93 -6.68 -10.10
C LYS A 103 -16.08 -5.97 -9.42
N ASP A 104 -16.03 -5.86 -8.09
CA ASP A 104 -17.22 -5.62 -7.29
C ASP A 104 -17.12 -4.33 -6.43
N LEU A 105 -15.97 -3.65 -6.43
CA LEU A 105 -15.78 -2.39 -5.72
C LEU A 105 -16.43 -1.22 -6.48
N ASP A 106 -17.20 -0.39 -5.77
CA ASP A 106 -17.61 0.92 -6.26
C ASP A 106 -16.40 1.88 -6.24
N VAL A 107 -15.68 1.90 -7.37
CA VAL A 107 -14.45 2.68 -7.52
C VAL A 107 -14.71 4.18 -7.41
N ASP A 108 -15.83 4.67 -7.92
CA ASP A 108 -16.15 6.10 -7.90
C ASP A 108 -16.43 6.56 -6.47
N ASN A 109 -17.23 5.80 -5.71
CA ASN A 109 -17.48 6.10 -4.30
C ASN A 109 -16.17 6.06 -3.48
N TYR A 110 -15.35 5.03 -3.68
CA TYR A 110 -14.08 4.89 -2.99
C TYR A 110 -13.13 6.07 -3.28
N VAL A 111 -12.94 6.40 -4.56
CA VAL A 111 -12.04 7.48 -4.98
C VAL A 111 -12.51 8.83 -4.46
N ASN A 112 -13.81 9.13 -4.57
CA ASN A 112 -14.37 10.39 -4.09
C ASN A 112 -14.21 10.53 -2.56
N CYS A 113 -14.57 9.50 -1.80
CA CYS A 113 -14.43 9.48 -0.35
C CYS A 113 -12.97 9.65 0.09
N MET A 114 -12.06 8.89 -0.52
CA MET A 114 -10.63 8.96 -0.21
C MET A 114 -10.01 10.30 -0.61
N GLN A 115 -10.42 10.89 -1.73
CA GLN A 115 -9.95 12.20 -2.17
C GLN A 115 -10.33 13.29 -1.17
N GLU A 116 -11.60 13.35 -0.76
CA GLU A 116 -12.06 14.31 0.24
C GLU A 116 -11.33 14.12 1.59
N PHE A 117 -11.18 12.88 2.02
CA PHE A 117 -10.48 12.53 3.26
C PHE A 117 -9.01 12.98 3.24
N MET A 118 -8.26 12.62 2.19
CA MET A 118 -6.83 12.92 2.08
C MET A 118 -6.53 14.41 1.91
N GLN A 119 -7.46 15.19 1.36
CA GLN A 119 -7.33 16.64 1.22
C GLN A 119 -7.71 17.40 2.50
N SER A 120 -8.29 16.73 3.51
CA SER A 120 -8.68 17.37 4.75
C SER A 120 -7.45 17.85 5.55
N PRO A 121 -7.46 19.07 6.11
CA PRO A 121 -6.37 19.55 6.97
C PRO A 121 -6.12 18.63 8.17
N LYS A 122 -7.17 18.02 8.72
CA LYS A 122 -7.08 17.06 9.81
C LYS A 122 -6.21 15.85 9.44
N PHE A 123 -6.33 15.34 8.21
CA PHE A 123 -5.52 14.21 7.76
C PHE A 123 -4.04 14.57 7.65
N LEU A 124 -3.70 15.73 7.09
CA LEU A 124 -2.29 16.11 6.84
C LEU A 124 -1.43 16.14 8.11
N ASP A 125 -2.00 16.53 9.24
CA ASP A 125 -1.30 16.56 10.54
C ASP A 125 -1.48 15.28 11.37
N SER A 126 -2.18 14.29 10.83
CA SER A 126 -2.57 13.08 11.57
C SER A 126 -1.48 12.01 11.64
N LYS A 127 -1.69 11.11 12.60
CA LYS A 127 -1.02 9.82 12.70
C LYS A 127 -1.13 8.98 11.43
N LEU A 128 -2.31 8.99 10.81
CA LEU A 128 -2.58 8.29 9.55
C LEU A 128 -1.71 8.79 8.41
N ASN A 129 -1.47 10.11 8.30
CA ASN A 129 -0.58 10.62 7.27
C ASN A 129 0.88 10.19 7.49
N LYS A 130 1.33 10.07 8.75
CA LYS A 130 2.65 9.50 9.07
C LYS A 130 2.75 8.02 8.66
N LEU A 131 1.74 7.22 9.01
CA LEU A 131 1.68 5.80 8.63
C LEU A 131 1.59 5.62 7.11
N ASN A 132 0.77 6.44 6.44
CA ASN A 132 0.62 6.41 4.99
C ASN A 132 1.97 6.61 4.27
N LYS A 133 2.85 7.47 4.80
CA LYS A 133 4.22 7.63 4.25
C LYS A 133 5.01 6.32 4.31
N PHE A 134 4.95 5.59 5.42
CA PHE A 134 5.64 4.31 5.55
C PHE A 134 5.01 3.22 4.66
N ILE A 135 3.69 3.17 4.59
CA ILE A 135 2.95 2.23 3.74
C ILE A 135 3.26 2.48 2.26
N ASN A 136 3.34 3.73 1.82
CA ASN A 136 3.66 4.06 0.44
C ASN A 136 5.10 3.66 0.08
N LEU A 137 6.05 3.79 1.00
CA LEU A 137 7.39 3.22 0.83
C LEU A 137 7.33 1.71 0.68
N ALA A 138 6.53 1.03 1.53
CA ALA A 138 6.33 -0.41 1.45
C ALA A 138 5.71 -0.86 0.12
N ARG A 139 4.90 -0.03 -0.53
CA ARG A 139 4.25 -0.32 -1.82
C ARG A 139 5.11 -0.02 -3.05
N SER A 140 6.28 0.60 -2.87
CA SER A 140 7.23 0.89 -3.95
C SER A 140 7.91 -0.38 -4.46
N GLU A 141 7.71 -0.75 -5.72
CA GLU A 141 8.37 -1.91 -6.33
C GLU A 141 9.90 -1.75 -6.38
N THR A 142 10.40 -0.52 -6.61
CA THR A 142 11.82 -0.22 -6.77
C THR A 142 12.55 -0.03 -5.43
N ASN A 143 11.85 0.41 -4.37
CA ASN A 143 12.42 0.75 -3.07
C ASN A 143 11.62 0.20 -1.87
N THR A 144 11.02 -1.00 -1.98
CA THR A 144 10.43 -1.70 -0.82
C THR A 144 11.47 -1.83 0.30
N PRO A 145 11.30 -1.18 1.46
CA PRO A 145 12.23 -1.35 2.58
C PRO A 145 12.20 -2.78 3.08
N GLU A 146 13.32 -3.25 3.63
CA GLU A 146 13.33 -4.44 4.47
C GLU A 146 12.22 -4.33 5.51
N ILE A 147 11.45 -5.40 5.70
CA ILE A 147 10.29 -5.41 6.60
C ILE A 147 10.65 -4.88 7.99
N LYS A 148 11.84 -5.22 8.48
CA LYS A 148 12.36 -4.75 9.76
C LYS A 148 12.48 -3.23 9.84
N THR A 149 12.99 -2.60 8.79
CA THR A 149 13.13 -1.14 8.71
C THR A 149 11.77 -0.48 8.66
N LEU A 150 10.85 -1.01 7.85
CA LEU A 150 9.49 -0.51 7.75
C LEU A 150 8.75 -0.59 9.09
N VAL A 151 8.81 -1.76 9.73
CA VAL A 151 8.14 -2.02 11.01
C VAL A 151 8.71 -1.16 12.14
N ASN A 152 10.03 -0.97 12.19
CA ASN A 152 10.64 -0.08 13.17
C ASN A 152 10.09 1.35 13.04
N ASN A 153 9.91 1.84 11.81
CA ASN A 153 9.30 3.14 11.57
C ASN A 153 7.83 3.18 11.99
N MET A 154 7.04 2.15 11.68
CA MET A 154 5.63 2.06 12.11
C MET A 154 5.50 2.02 13.63
N LEU A 155 6.40 1.31 14.33
CA LEU A 155 6.45 1.25 15.79
C LEU A 155 6.75 2.60 16.46
N THR A 156 7.33 3.57 15.77
CA THR A 156 7.47 4.95 16.30
C THR A 156 6.15 5.69 16.40
N VAL A 157 5.11 5.16 15.74
CA VAL A 157 3.80 5.77 15.64
C VAL A 157 2.77 5.01 16.47
N PHE A 158 2.87 3.69 16.54
CA PHE A 158 1.86 2.84 17.19
C PHE A 158 1.84 2.93 18.72
N GLU A 159 0.63 2.81 19.24
CA GLU A 159 0.26 2.65 20.65
C GLU A 159 -0.64 1.42 20.78
N ALA A 160 -0.65 0.77 21.94
CA ALA A 160 -1.47 -0.43 22.13
C ALA A 160 -2.97 -0.16 21.92
N THR A 161 -3.45 1.02 22.29
CA THR A 161 -4.86 1.40 22.12
C THR A 161 -5.29 1.49 20.66
N ASP A 162 -4.36 1.70 19.72
CA ASP A 162 -4.68 1.77 18.29
C ASP A 162 -5.32 0.49 17.76
N PHE A 163 -4.83 -0.66 18.23
CA PHE A 163 -5.28 -1.97 17.77
C PHE A 163 -6.68 -2.34 18.29
N GLU A 164 -7.32 -1.48 19.08
CA GLU A 164 -8.75 -1.56 19.34
C GLU A 164 -9.58 -1.20 18.09
N HIS A 165 -8.98 -0.53 17.10
CA HIS A 165 -9.62 -0.12 15.85
C HIS A 165 -9.22 -0.99 14.64
N ASN A 166 -10.19 -1.31 13.78
CA ASN A 166 -10.01 -2.21 12.63
C ASN A 166 -8.98 -1.71 11.60
N TYR A 167 -8.77 -0.39 11.50
CA TYR A 167 -7.75 0.19 10.61
C TYR A 167 -6.37 -0.42 10.83
N TYR A 168 -5.94 -0.48 12.10
CA TYR A 168 -4.60 -0.95 12.44
C TYR A 168 -4.47 -2.46 12.22
N LYS A 169 -5.52 -3.24 12.51
CA LYS A 169 -5.58 -4.67 12.20
C LYS A 169 -5.53 -4.94 10.69
N TYR A 170 -6.36 -4.24 9.92
CA TYR A 170 -6.38 -4.29 8.45
C TYR A 170 -5.00 -3.99 7.86
N LEU A 171 -4.35 -2.94 8.35
CA LEU A 171 -2.99 -2.58 7.96
C LEU A 171 -1.97 -3.68 8.31
N THR A 172 -2.03 -4.26 9.51
CA THR A 172 -1.17 -5.36 9.91
C THR A 172 -1.32 -6.56 8.99
N PHE A 173 -2.54 -6.97 8.68
CA PHE A 173 -2.77 -8.17 7.89
C PHE A 173 -2.35 -7.97 6.44
N LEU A 174 -2.59 -6.80 5.85
CA LEU A 174 -2.06 -6.47 4.53
C LEU A 174 -0.52 -6.50 4.49
N LEU A 175 0.14 -6.05 5.56
CA LEU A 175 1.58 -6.12 5.67
C LEU A 175 2.07 -7.58 5.73
N LEU A 176 1.41 -8.41 6.53
CA LEU A 176 1.75 -9.82 6.64
C LEU A 176 1.48 -10.55 5.33
N ASP A 177 0.30 -10.42 4.73
CA ASP A 177 -0.02 -11.03 3.43
C ASP A 177 0.99 -10.64 2.35
N LYS A 178 1.52 -9.41 2.40
CA LYS A 178 2.55 -8.96 1.45
C LYS A 178 3.92 -9.60 1.69
N TYR A 179 4.38 -9.62 2.93
CA TYR A 179 5.78 -9.99 3.24
C TYR A 179 5.96 -11.45 3.67
N ASN A 180 4.87 -12.15 3.96
CA ASN A 180 4.87 -13.56 4.27
C ASN A 180 4.68 -14.45 3.02
N GLN A 181 4.64 -13.85 1.83
CA GLN A 181 4.61 -14.61 0.58
C GLN A 181 5.87 -15.48 0.45
N THR A 182 5.67 -16.76 0.17
CA THR A 182 6.77 -17.66 -0.17
C THR A 182 7.34 -17.30 -1.54
N ASP A 183 8.61 -17.66 -1.80
CA ASP A 183 9.26 -17.51 -3.11
C ASP A 183 8.43 -18.07 -4.29
N PHE A 184 7.46 -18.95 -4.01
CA PHE A 184 6.56 -19.57 -4.99
C PHE A 184 5.38 -18.67 -5.44
N GLU A 185 4.90 -17.75 -4.59
CA GLU A 185 3.83 -16.81 -4.94
C GLU A 185 4.37 -15.56 -5.66
N ILE A 186 5.60 -15.15 -5.33
CA ILE A 186 6.31 -14.03 -5.97
C ILE A 186 6.54 -14.31 -7.46
N GLN A 187 6.71 -15.57 -7.87
CA GLN A 187 6.93 -15.94 -9.26
C GLN A 187 5.68 -15.86 -10.15
N ASN A 188 4.48 -15.90 -9.57
CA ASN A 188 3.22 -16.00 -10.33
C ASN A 188 2.39 -14.70 -10.36
N ILE A 189 2.77 -13.67 -9.60
CA ILE A 189 2.20 -12.31 -9.70
C ILE A 189 3.34 -11.28 -9.62
N ASP A 190 4.35 -11.43 -10.47
CA ASP A 190 5.37 -10.39 -10.61
C ASP A 190 4.82 -9.23 -11.45
N ARG A 191 4.17 -8.28 -10.75
CA ARG A 191 3.88 -6.93 -11.30
C ARG A 191 5.03 -5.95 -11.07
N SER A 192 6.08 -6.38 -10.37
CA SER A 192 7.24 -5.53 -10.18
C SER A 192 7.99 -5.37 -11.50
N LEU A 193 8.41 -4.13 -11.76
CA LEU A 193 9.47 -3.90 -12.73
C LEU A 193 10.61 -4.87 -12.43
N PRO A 194 11.03 -5.74 -13.37
CA PRO A 194 12.12 -6.67 -13.13
C PRO A 194 13.34 -5.88 -12.68
N LYS A 195 13.74 -6.05 -11.42
CA LYS A 195 15.06 -5.63 -10.95
C LYS A 195 16.09 -6.58 -11.54
N GLU A 196 16.35 -6.45 -12.83
CA GLU A 196 17.72 -6.70 -13.26
C GLU A 196 18.55 -5.72 -12.43
N THR A 197 19.40 -6.25 -11.56
CA THR A 197 20.51 -5.53 -10.95
C THR A 197 21.14 -4.71 -12.05
N ALA A 198 20.82 -3.41 -12.11
CA ALA A 198 21.03 -2.59 -13.29
C ALA A 198 22.42 -2.88 -13.84
N PRO A 199 22.56 -3.55 -15.00
CA PRO A 199 23.87 -3.72 -15.59
C PRO A 199 24.32 -2.30 -15.91
N LYS A 200 25.21 -1.72 -15.08
CA LYS A 200 25.67 -0.31 -15.09
C LYS A 200 25.25 0.37 -16.39
N ILE A 201 24.03 0.90 -16.43
CA ILE A 201 23.50 1.51 -17.66
C ILE A 201 24.43 2.69 -17.90
N SER A 202 25.13 2.67 -19.03
CA SER A 202 26.16 3.67 -19.30
C SER A 202 25.51 5.05 -19.30
N ALA A 203 26.26 6.08 -18.91
CA ALA A 203 25.77 7.46 -18.99
C ALA A 203 25.24 7.80 -20.40
N SER A 204 25.87 7.27 -21.46
CA SER A 204 25.39 7.48 -22.84
C SER A 204 24.07 6.78 -23.14
N ALA A 205 23.76 5.65 -22.51
CA ALA A 205 22.48 4.97 -22.67
C ALA A 205 21.35 5.73 -21.96
N LEU A 206 21.63 6.38 -20.83
CA LEU A 206 20.68 7.28 -20.16
C LEU A 206 20.45 8.58 -20.94
N GLU A 207 21.45 9.07 -21.67
CA GLU A 207 21.27 10.23 -22.55
C GLU A 207 20.26 9.95 -23.68
N GLN A 208 20.26 8.72 -24.19
CA GLN A 208 19.39 8.26 -25.27
C GLN A 208 18.05 7.66 -24.78
N ALA A 209 17.86 7.54 -23.47
CA ALA A 209 16.64 6.98 -22.88
C ALA A 209 15.42 7.85 -23.19
N PHE A 210 14.24 7.23 -23.17
CA PHE A 210 12.97 7.93 -23.22
C PHE A 210 12.71 8.58 -21.86
N LYS A 211 12.79 9.92 -21.81
CA LYS A 211 12.75 10.68 -20.56
C LYS A 211 11.32 11.07 -20.22
N ILE A 212 10.92 10.76 -19.00
CA ILE A 212 9.64 11.14 -18.41
C ILE A 212 9.96 11.96 -17.17
N GLU A 213 9.50 13.21 -17.13
CA GLU A 213 9.74 14.10 -16.00
C GLU A 213 8.40 14.58 -15.44
N MET A 214 8.22 14.42 -14.12
CA MET A 214 7.02 14.84 -13.39
C MET A 214 7.34 16.03 -12.50
N GLN A 215 6.61 17.11 -12.68
CA GLN A 215 6.75 18.34 -11.90
C GLN A 215 5.51 18.58 -11.04
N PRO A 216 5.58 19.49 -10.04
CA PRO A 216 4.42 19.93 -9.28
C PRO A 216 3.29 20.44 -10.18
N GLU A 217 2.10 20.61 -9.60
CA GLU A 217 0.86 20.93 -10.35
C GLU A 217 0.49 19.90 -11.44
N GLU A 218 0.93 18.65 -11.27
CA GLU A 218 0.68 17.52 -12.17
C GLU A 218 1.12 17.74 -13.62
N VAL A 219 2.25 18.43 -13.80
CA VAL A 219 2.82 18.69 -15.12
C VAL A 219 3.76 17.56 -15.53
N LEU A 220 3.49 16.95 -16.69
CA LEU A 220 4.28 15.87 -17.28
C LEU A 220 5.09 16.40 -18.47
N PHE A 221 6.37 16.05 -18.52
CA PHE A 221 7.22 16.24 -19.69
C PHE A 221 7.69 14.89 -20.23
N VAL A 222 7.72 14.76 -21.55
CA VAL A 222 8.28 13.61 -22.24
C VAL A 222 9.35 14.13 -23.20
N ASN A 223 10.59 13.69 -23.03
CA ASN A 223 11.75 14.18 -23.78
C ASN A 223 11.85 15.72 -23.82
N GLY A 224 11.56 16.37 -22.68
CA GLY A 224 11.59 17.84 -22.54
C GLY A 224 10.35 18.57 -23.06
N GLU A 225 9.36 17.86 -23.63
CA GLU A 225 8.12 18.47 -24.13
C GLU A 225 6.96 18.25 -23.16
N LYS A 226 6.27 19.35 -22.79
CA LYS A 226 5.06 19.28 -21.97
C LYS A 226 4.02 18.40 -22.66
N THR A 227 3.64 17.32 -22.00
CA THR A 227 2.83 16.25 -22.58
C THR A 227 1.55 16.04 -21.78
N PRO A 228 0.37 16.06 -22.41
CA PRO A 228 -0.87 15.67 -21.74
C PRO A 228 -0.83 14.23 -21.26
N ARG A 229 -1.35 13.98 -20.05
CA ARG A 229 -1.32 12.66 -19.40
C ARG A 229 -1.89 11.53 -20.26
N ASN A 230 -3.05 11.77 -20.88
CA ASN A 230 -3.73 10.82 -21.76
C ASN A 230 -2.96 10.46 -23.04
N SER A 231 -1.89 11.18 -23.35
CA SER A 231 -1.03 10.93 -24.52
C SER A 231 0.23 10.13 -24.17
N LEU A 232 0.50 9.91 -22.88
CA LEU A 232 1.72 9.25 -22.42
C LEU A 232 1.82 7.81 -22.92
N ARG A 233 0.81 6.96 -22.64
CA ARG A 233 0.82 5.55 -23.06
C ARG A 233 1.06 5.39 -24.55
N LYS A 234 0.39 6.19 -25.39
CA LYS A 234 0.61 6.18 -26.84
C LYS A 234 2.05 6.51 -27.24
N LYS A 235 2.68 7.51 -26.59
CA LYS A 235 4.09 7.85 -26.82
C LYS A 235 5.01 6.74 -26.38
N VAL A 236 4.77 6.12 -25.22
CA VAL A 236 5.55 4.98 -24.71
C VAL A 236 5.45 3.78 -25.66
N ILE A 237 4.24 3.40 -26.09
CA ILE A 237 4.03 2.31 -27.07
C ILE A 237 4.81 2.58 -28.36
N THR A 238 4.74 3.81 -28.87
CA THR A 238 5.46 4.20 -30.10
C THR A 238 6.97 4.04 -29.93
N TYR A 239 7.51 4.46 -28.78
CA TYR A 239 8.91 4.27 -28.43
C TYR A 239 9.28 2.78 -28.32
N LEU A 240 8.51 1.99 -27.57
CA LEU A 240 8.75 0.56 -27.38
C LEU A 240 8.76 -0.20 -28.71
N ARG A 241 7.80 0.05 -29.61
CA ARG A 241 7.76 -0.59 -30.94
C ARG A 241 9.01 -0.29 -31.78
N LYS A 242 9.55 0.92 -31.65
CA LYS A 242 10.74 1.37 -32.38
C LYS A 242 12.03 0.76 -31.84
N HIS A 243 12.18 0.71 -30.51
CA HIS A 243 13.44 0.36 -29.85
C HIS A 243 13.49 -1.09 -29.31
N LYS A 244 12.35 -1.73 -29.08
CA LYS A 244 12.23 -3.13 -28.65
C LYS A 244 13.16 -3.44 -27.47
N SER A 245 14.13 -4.35 -27.63
CA SER A 245 15.06 -4.80 -26.60
C SER A 245 16.01 -3.72 -26.10
N GLU A 246 16.20 -2.66 -26.88
CA GLU A 246 17.03 -1.49 -26.55
C GLU A 246 16.25 -0.40 -25.79
N SER A 247 14.95 -0.60 -25.57
CA SER A 247 14.12 0.38 -24.88
C SER A 247 14.60 0.59 -23.44
N ILE A 248 14.95 1.83 -23.12
CA ILE A 248 15.21 2.31 -21.76
C ILE A 248 14.31 3.51 -21.50
N ILE A 249 13.58 3.49 -20.40
CA ILE A 249 12.75 4.62 -19.94
C ILE A 249 13.43 5.19 -18.69
N SER A 250 13.64 6.50 -18.66
CA SER A 250 14.15 7.20 -17.50
C SER A 250 13.05 8.08 -16.92
N VAL A 251 12.81 7.94 -15.62
CA VAL A 251 11.77 8.66 -14.89
C VAL A 251 12.43 9.57 -13.88
N LYS A 252 12.08 10.85 -13.91
CA LYS A 252 12.49 11.84 -12.91
C LYS A 252 11.26 12.51 -12.32
N TYR A 253 11.28 12.84 -11.04
CA TYR A 253 10.16 13.52 -10.41
C TYR A 253 10.58 14.46 -9.29
N ASP A 254 9.82 15.54 -9.12
CA ASP A 254 9.95 16.40 -7.94
C ASP A 254 9.29 15.72 -6.72
N MET A 255 9.94 15.73 -5.56
CA MET A 255 9.38 15.16 -4.32
C MET A 255 8.05 15.80 -3.88
N LYS A 256 7.71 16.97 -4.42
CA LYS A 256 6.47 17.71 -4.12
C LYS A 256 5.29 17.29 -5.00
N ILE A 257 5.48 16.41 -5.99
CA ILE A 257 4.34 15.96 -6.80
C ILE A 257 3.34 15.17 -5.93
N PRO A 258 2.03 15.30 -6.18
CA PRO A 258 1.05 14.40 -5.60
C PRO A 258 1.39 12.95 -5.97
N TYR A 259 1.35 12.05 -5.00
CA TYR A 259 1.62 10.64 -5.26
C TYR A 259 0.61 10.02 -6.24
N SER A 260 -0.64 10.48 -6.23
CA SER A 260 -1.65 10.12 -7.24
C SER A 260 -1.16 10.37 -8.66
N PHE A 261 -0.42 11.46 -8.89
CA PHE A 261 0.12 11.79 -10.20
C PHE A 261 1.21 10.80 -10.63
N TYR A 262 2.12 10.45 -9.71
CA TYR A 262 3.13 9.42 -9.94
C TYR A 262 2.50 8.08 -10.34
N ILE A 263 1.49 7.62 -9.58
CA ILE A 263 0.81 6.35 -9.85
C ILE A 263 0.13 6.34 -11.22
N VAL A 264 -0.55 7.43 -11.59
CA VAL A 264 -1.19 7.48 -12.91
C VAL A 264 -0.14 7.41 -14.01
N VAL A 265 0.98 8.12 -13.89
CA VAL A 265 2.09 8.04 -14.88
C VAL A 265 2.69 6.64 -14.94
N GLN A 266 2.86 5.97 -13.79
CA GLN A 266 3.33 4.59 -13.73
C GLN A 266 2.39 3.62 -14.44
N ASN A 267 1.08 3.73 -14.21
CA ASN A 267 0.06 2.89 -14.85
C ASN A 267 0.06 3.05 -16.38
N GLU A 268 0.25 4.27 -16.89
CA GLU A 268 0.36 4.51 -18.34
C GLU A 268 1.60 3.83 -18.94
N MET A 269 2.72 3.76 -18.21
CA MET A 269 3.93 3.06 -18.64
C MET A 269 3.73 1.54 -18.62
N VAL A 270 3.23 0.98 -17.52
CA VAL A 270 2.97 -0.46 -17.38
C VAL A 270 1.99 -0.93 -18.45
N GLY A 271 0.89 -0.20 -18.62
CA GLY A 271 -0.10 -0.50 -19.65
C GLY A 271 0.45 -0.45 -21.08
N ALA A 272 1.47 0.39 -21.35
CA ALA A 272 2.14 0.40 -22.64
C ALA A 272 2.96 -0.88 -22.89
N PHE A 273 3.65 -1.40 -21.86
CA PHE A 273 4.37 -2.68 -21.95
C PHE A 273 3.42 -3.86 -22.12
N GLU A 274 2.33 -3.90 -21.33
CA GLU A 274 1.29 -4.92 -21.47
C GLU A 274 0.73 -4.97 -22.89
N GLU A 275 0.45 -3.80 -23.49
CA GLU A 275 -0.09 -3.71 -24.84
C GLU A 275 0.88 -4.29 -25.88
N VAL A 276 2.14 -3.85 -25.90
CA VAL A 276 3.11 -4.35 -26.90
C VAL A 276 3.45 -5.83 -26.71
N ARG A 277 3.44 -6.32 -25.46
CA ARG A 277 3.67 -7.74 -25.15
C ARG A 277 2.48 -8.60 -25.58
N ASN A 278 1.25 -8.17 -25.29
CA ASN A 278 0.04 -8.86 -25.70
C ASN A 278 -0.14 -8.87 -27.22
N GLU A 279 0.21 -7.78 -27.90
CA GLU A 279 0.25 -7.73 -29.36
C GLU A 279 1.23 -8.77 -29.94
N LEU A 280 2.45 -8.84 -29.39
CA LEU A 280 3.45 -9.80 -29.85
C LEU A 280 3.06 -11.24 -29.52
N ALA A 281 2.45 -11.48 -28.35
CA ALA A 281 1.91 -12.78 -27.95
C ALA A 281 0.84 -13.26 -28.94
N LYS A 282 -0.12 -12.40 -29.28
CA LYS A 282 -1.15 -12.70 -30.28
C LYS A 282 -0.54 -12.98 -31.66
N GLN A 283 0.46 -12.21 -32.06
CA GLN A 283 1.15 -12.41 -33.35
C GLN A 283 1.93 -13.72 -33.43
N LYS A 284 2.61 -14.14 -32.34
CA LYS A 284 3.47 -15.33 -32.34
C LYS A 284 2.74 -16.62 -31.98
N PHE A 285 1.81 -16.56 -31.03
CA PHE A 285 1.21 -17.74 -30.40
C PHE A 285 -0.31 -17.77 -30.52
N ASN A 286 -0.93 -16.75 -31.14
CA ASN A 286 -2.38 -16.62 -31.26
C ASN A 286 -3.11 -16.71 -29.90
N SER A 287 -2.45 -16.25 -28.83
CA SER A 287 -2.95 -16.26 -27.46
C SER A 287 -2.63 -14.92 -26.78
N SER A 288 -3.32 -14.61 -25.67
CA SER A 288 -2.98 -13.44 -24.86
C SER A 288 -1.66 -13.68 -24.12
N PHE A 289 -0.94 -12.61 -23.74
CA PHE A 289 0.32 -12.74 -23.00
C PHE A 289 0.16 -13.52 -21.68
N ASP A 290 -0.95 -13.31 -20.98
CA ASP A 290 -1.21 -13.94 -19.68
C ASP A 290 -1.54 -15.44 -19.80
N ASP A 291 -2.01 -15.88 -20.97
CA ASP A 291 -2.33 -17.28 -21.27
C ASP A 291 -1.13 -18.07 -21.83
N LEU A 292 0.03 -17.42 -22.00
CA LEU A 292 1.25 -18.07 -22.51
C LEU A 292 1.94 -18.91 -21.44
N THR A 293 2.70 -19.92 -21.88
CA THR A 293 3.63 -20.62 -20.97
C THR A 293 4.76 -19.70 -20.53
N GLN A 294 5.41 -20.02 -19.41
CA GLN A 294 6.53 -19.22 -18.89
C GLN A 294 7.64 -19.03 -19.94
N GLU A 295 8.03 -20.07 -20.68
CA GLU A 295 9.05 -19.97 -21.72
C GLU A 295 8.64 -19.01 -22.85
N GLN A 296 7.37 -19.04 -23.25
CA GLN A 296 6.83 -18.14 -24.26
C GLN A 296 6.77 -16.70 -23.75
N GLN A 297 6.36 -16.49 -22.50
CA GLN A 297 6.38 -15.17 -21.87
C GLN A 297 7.81 -14.60 -21.82
N GLU A 298 8.81 -15.41 -21.46
CA GLU A 298 10.21 -14.98 -21.45
C GLU A 298 10.73 -14.58 -22.84
N GLU A 299 10.29 -15.26 -23.90
CA GLU A 299 10.62 -14.86 -25.28
C GLU A 299 10.04 -13.47 -25.63
N ILE A 300 8.81 -13.21 -25.22
CA ILE A 300 8.16 -11.91 -25.41
C ILE A 300 8.84 -10.82 -24.56
N LYS A 301 9.16 -11.11 -23.29
CA LYS A 301 9.86 -10.18 -22.38
C LYS A 301 11.26 -9.82 -22.89
N LYS A 302 11.98 -10.75 -23.56
CA LYS A 302 13.26 -10.44 -24.22
C LYS A 302 13.12 -9.41 -25.34
N THR A 303 11.99 -9.39 -26.03
CA THR A 303 11.71 -8.41 -27.10
C THR A 303 11.29 -7.06 -26.52
N TYR A 304 10.52 -7.05 -25.44
CA TYR A 304 10.09 -5.85 -24.74
C TYR A 304 10.45 -5.92 -23.24
N PRO A 305 11.74 -5.74 -22.91
CA PRO A 305 12.20 -5.76 -21.54
C PRO A 305 11.78 -4.47 -20.84
N MET A 306 11.33 -4.58 -19.60
CA MET A 306 10.79 -3.44 -18.85
C MET A 306 11.91 -2.72 -18.09
N LYS A 307 12.77 -2.01 -18.83
CA LYS A 307 13.93 -1.29 -18.30
C LYS A 307 13.53 0.15 -17.95
N ILE A 308 13.08 0.36 -16.71
CA ILE A 308 12.75 1.69 -16.19
C ILE A 308 13.79 2.09 -15.14
N VAL A 309 14.33 3.29 -15.25
CA VAL A 309 15.35 3.85 -14.36
C VAL A 309 14.81 5.10 -13.68
N ASP A 310 14.68 5.03 -12.36
CA ASP A 310 14.38 6.20 -11.53
C ASP A 310 15.64 7.06 -11.40
N GLN A 311 15.52 8.35 -11.71
CA GLN A 311 16.56 9.36 -11.53
C GLN A 311 16.17 10.28 -10.37
N GLU A 312 17.08 10.40 -9.39
CA GLU A 312 17.00 11.38 -8.30
C GLU A 312 17.09 12.82 -8.80
#